data_AF-A0A916MZJ7-F1
#
_entry.id   AF-A0A916MZJ7-F1
#
_cell.length_a   1.000
_cell.length_b   1.000
_cell.length_c   1.000
_cell.angle_alpha   90.00
_cell.angle_beta   90.00
_cell.angle_gamma   90.00
#
_symmetry.space_group_name_H-M   'P 1'
#
loop_
_entity.id
_entity.type
_entity.pdbx_description
1 polymer ?
#
loop_
_entity_poly.entity_id
_entity_poly.type
_entity_poly.pdbx_seq_one_letter_code
_entity_poly.pdbx_strand_id
1 'polypeptide(L)' 'MHRPLCPARPQASRKRLCSRPRSVGAGMNNDNWLEALRGLLVRFSHLGIGADVAAMTVCELWGLYCYLRRLAEG' A
#
# COMPACT_ATOMS: atom_id res chain seq x y z
N MET A 1 43.82 2.87 -40.31
CA MET A 1 44.26 3.98 -39.44
C MET A 1 43.00 4.80 -39.15
N HIS A 2 42.42 4.97 -37.97
CA HIS A 2 42.81 4.73 -36.60
C HIS A 2 41.50 4.52 -35.81
N ARG A 3 41.50 3.57 -34.89
CA ARG A 3 40.44 3.34 -33.90
C ARG A 3 41.00 3.78 -32.55
N PRO A 4 40.21 4.45 -31.71
CA PRO A 4 40.29 4.25 -30.26
C PRO A 4 38.91 3.79 -29.76
N LEU A 5 38.77 2.57 -29.23
CA LEU A 5 38.90 2.17 -27.82
C LEU A 5 38.04 3.01 -26.84
N CYS A 6 37.05 2.32 -26.25
CA CYS A 6 36.00 2.76 -25.33
C CYS A 6 36.52 3.19 -23.94
N PRO A 7 35.64 3.73 -23.07
CA PRO A 7 35.27 2.90 -21.91
C PRO A 7 33.78 2.96 -21.46
N ALA A 8 33.34 1.83 -20.90
CA ALA A 8 32.41 1.61 -19.76
C ALA A 8 31.10 2.44 -19.58
N ARG A 9 29.94 1.76 -19.76
CA ARG A 9 28.83 1.47 -18.80
C ARG A 9 28.61 2.41 -17.56
N PRO A 10 27.45 2.35 -16.86
CA PRO A 10 26.04 2.57 -17.23
C PRO A 10 25.33 3.54 -16.24
N GLN A 11 24.22 4.20 -16.59
CA GLN A 11 23.28 4.69 -15.56
C GLN A 11 21.83 4.56 -16.01
N ALA A 12 21.12 3.74 -15.23
CA ALA A 12 19.69 3.54 -15.26
C ALA A 12 18.96 4.85 -14.94
N SER A 13 18.31 5.45 -15.93
CA SER A 13 17.21 6.38 -15.64
C SER A 13 15.93 5.58 -15.52
N ARG A 14 15.83 5.02 -14.31
CA ARG A 14 14.66 4.51 -13.61
C ARG A 14 13.61 5.62 -13.59
N LYS A 15 12.93 5.82 -14.72
CA LYS A 15 11.71 6.60 -14.80
C LYS A 15 10.69 5.85 -13.95
N ARG A 16 10.69 6.29 -12.68
CA ARG A 16 9.71 6.06 -11.64
C ARG A 16 8.40 5.73 -12.32
N LEU A 17 8.05 4.46 -12.23
CA LEU A 17 6.72 3.97 -12.48
C LEU A 17 5.81 4.91 -11.69
N CYS A 18 5.11 5.83 -12.37
CA CYS A 18 4.03 6.57 -11.76
C CYS A 18 3.15 5.52 -11.12
N SER A 19 3.13 5.55 -9.79
CA SER A 19 2.43 4.66 -8.91
C SER A 19 0.95 4.67 -9.28
N ARG A 20 0.57 3.83 -10.25
CA ARG A 20 -0.81 3.44 -10.43
C ARG A 20 -1.16 2.69 -9.15
N PRO A 21 -2.08 3.17 -8.29
CA PRO A 21 -2.64 2.28 -7.30
C PRO A 21 -3.31 1.16 -8.09
N ARG A 22 -2.68 -0.01 -8.03
CA ARG A 22 -3.16 -1.24 -8.63
C ARG A 22 -4.56 -1.46 -8.08
N SER A 23 -5.50 -1.58 -9.01
CA SER A 23 -6.90 -1.89 -8.79
C SER A 23 -7.00 -3.01 -7.77
N VAL A 24 -7.42 -2.67 -6.55
CA VAL A 24 -7.81 -3.74 -5.64
C VAL A 24 -9.24 -4.11 -5.97
N GLY A 25 -9.34 -5.16 -6.78
CA GLY A 25 -10.53 -5.99 -6.81
C GLY A 25 -10.69 -6.67 -5.46
N ALA A 26 -11.49 -6.07 -4.59
CA ALA A 26 -12.11 -6.77 -3.47
C ALA A 26 -13.61 -6.65 -3.69
N GLY A 27 -14.25 -7.78 -3.97
CA GLY A 27 -15.68 -7.89 -4.22
C GLY A 27 -16.48 -7.18 -3.13
N MET A 28 -17.41 -6.34 -3.56
CA MET A 28 -18.31 -5.55 -2.73
C MET A 28 -19.30 -6.46 -2.00
N ASN A 29 -18.89 -7.05 -0.87
CA ASN A 29 -19.80 -7.24 0.26
C ASN A 29 -19.47 -6.13 1.25
N ASN A 30 -20.35 -5.14 1.37
CA ASN A 30 -20.13 -3.95 2.19
C ASN A 30 -19.92 -4.26 3.68
N ASP A 31 -20.24 -5.47 4.14
CA ASP A 31 -19.96 -5.93 5.51
C ASP A 31 -18.59 -6.62 5.64
N ASN A 32 -18.03 -7.10 4.53
CA ASN A 32 -16.82 -7.92 4.53
C ASN A 32 -15.54 -7.10 4.81
N TRP A 33 -15.55 -5.81 4.44
CA TRP A 33 -14.37 -4.96 4.64
C TRP A 33 -14.21 -4.53 6.10
N LEU A 34 -15.30 -4.39 6.87
CA LEU A 34 -15.24 -4.10 8.30
C LEU A 34 -14.68 -5.29 9.09
N GLU A 35 -15.08 -6.50 8.74
CA GLU A 35 -14.51 -7.72 9.33
C GLU A 35 -13.03 -7.89 8.95
N ALA A 36 -12.68 -7.62 7.69
CA ALA A 36 -11.29 -7.59 7.25
C ALA A 36 -10.49 -6.49 7.99
N LEU A 37 -11.09 -5.32 8.24
CA LEU A 37 -10.50 -4.24 9.01
C LEU A 37 -10.23 -4.67 10.46
N ARG A 38 -11.18 -5.33 11.13
CA ARG A 38 -10.93 -5.90 12.48
C ARG A 38 -9.77 -6.87 12.47
N GLY A 39 -9.70 -7.77 11.50
CA GLY A 39 -8.57 -8.70 11.34
C GLY A 39 -7.23 -7.98 11.17
N LEU A 40 -7.20 -6.92 10.36
CA LEU A 40 -6.03 -6.07 10.19
C LEU A 40 -5.67 -5.32 11.48
N LEU A 41 -6.65 -4.73 12.18
CA LEU A 41 -6.44 -4.02 13.42
C LEU A 41 -5.85 -4.90 14.51
N VAL A 42 -6.29 -6.15 14.63
CA VAL A 42 -5.69 -7.13 15.56
C VAL A 42 -4.23 -7.40 15.18
N ARG A 43 -3.95 -7.59 13.88
CA ARG A 43 -2.60 -7.83 13.36
C ARG A 43 -1.66 -6.65 13.59
N PHE A 44 -2.19 -5.44 13.48
CA PHE A 44 -1.50 -4.17 13.66
C PHE A 44 -1.78 -3.52 15.04
N SER A 45 -2.22 -4.31 16.03
CA SER A 45 -2.55 -3.81 17.37
C SER A 45 -1.36 -3.13 18.06
N HIS A 46 -0.14 -3.56 17.71
CA HIS A 46 1.12 -2.96 18.16
C HIS A 46 1.30 -1.49 17.73
N LEU A 47 0.53 -0.99 16.75
CA LEU A 47 0.54 0.42 16.35
C LEU A 47 -0.31 1.31 17.27
N GLY A 48 -1.05 0.74 18.23
CA GLY A 48 -1.86 1.50 19.18
C GLY A 48 -3.13 2.13 18.60
N ILE A 49 -3.50 1.79 17.37
CA ILE A 49 -4.62 2.43 16.63
C ILE A 49 -6.00 2.03 17.19
N GLY A 50 -6.11 0.88 17.87
CA GLY A 50 -7.40 0.28 18.25
C GLY A 50 -8.26 1.06 19.24
N ALA A 51 -7.69 1.98 20.03
CA ALA A 51 -8.45 2.73 21.04
C ALA A 51 -9.35 3.83 20.44
N ASP A 52 -9.00 4.34 19.26
CA ASP A 52 -9.70 5.47 18.62
C ASP A 52 -10.69 5.03 17.53
N VAL A 53 -10.59 3.77 17.07
CA VAL A 53 -11.39 3.21 15.97
C VAL A 53 -12.91 3.28 16.22
N ALA A 54 -13.34 3.23 17.48
CA ALA A 54 -14.76 3.32 17.83
C ALA A 54 -15.32 4.75 17.71
N ALA A 55 -14.47 5.77 17.76
CA ALA A 55 -14.84 7.18 17.60
C ALA A 55 -14.74 7.68 16.15
N MET A 56 -14.08 6.91 15.27
CA MET A 56 -13.90 7.25 13.86
C MET A 56 -15.18 7.13 13.04
N THR A 57 -15.33 8.02 12.07
CA THR A 57 -16.38 7.94 11.05
C THR A 57 -16.12 6.80 10.06
N VAL A 58 -17.17 6.35 9.35
CA VAL A 58 -17.06 5.31 8.31
C VAL A 58 -16.03 5.69 7.23
N CYS A 59 -15.92 6.98 6.89
CA CYS A 59 -14.91 7.48 5.94
C CYS A 59 -13.48 7.29 6.46
N GLU A 60 -13.24 7.57 7.73
CA GLU A 60 -11.93 7.38 8.37
C GLU A 60 -11.57 5.90 8.48
N LEU A 61 -12.53 5.05 8.88
CA LEU A 61 -12.37 3.59 8.90
C LEU A 61 -12.02 3.01 7.53
N TRP A 62 -12.64 3.53 6.47
CA TRP A 62 -12.32 3.13 5.10
C TRP A 62 -10.91 3.53 4.69
N GLY A 63 -10.49 4.76 5.05
CA GLY A 63 -9.12 5.23 4.84
C GLY A 63 -8.09 4.36 5.57
N LEU A 64 -8.37 4.05 6.83
CA LEU A 64 -7.56 3.17 7.66
C LEU A 64 -7.47 1.75 7.09
N TYR A 65 -8.60 1.18 6.67
CA TYR A 65 -8.63 -0.11 5.98
C TYR A 65 -7.75 -0.12 4.73
N CYS A 66 -7.86 0.90 3.88
CA CYS A 66 -7.01 1.02 2.70
C CYS A 66 -5.51 1.15 3.05
N TYR A 67 -5.18 1.87 4.12
CA TYR A 67 -3.82 2.02 4.59
C TYR A 67 -3.25 0.70 5.13
N LEU A 68 -3.95 0.05 6.07
CA LEU A 68 -3.52 -1.21 6.67
C LEU A 68 -3.44 -2.34 5.64
N ARG A 69 -4.36 -2.36 4.66
CA ARG A 69 -4.29 -3.35 3.58
C ARG A 69 -3.04 -3.17 2.73
N ARG A 70 -2.68 -1.92 2.38
CA ARG A 70 -1.42 -1.66 1.66
C ARG A 70 -0.21 -2.08 2.48
N LEU A 71 -0.20 -1.77 3.77
CA LEU A 71 0.88 -2.16 4.67
C LEU A 71 1.03 -3.69 4.78
N ALA A 72 -0.08 -4.43 4.70
CA ALA A 72 -0.07 -5.89 4.70
C ALA A 72 0.42 -6.49 3.37
N GLU A 73 0.26 -5.79 2.24
CA GLU A 73 0.71 -6.27 0.92
C GLU A 73 2.20 -5.97 0.62
N GLY A 74 2.80 -4.96 1.29
CA GLY A 74 4.23 -4.61 1.15
C GLY A 74 4.54 -3.73 -0.05
#